data_AF-A0A958RRY5-F1
#
_entry.id   AF-A0A958RRY5-F1
#
_cell.length_a   1.000
_cell.length_b   1.000
_cell.length_c   1.000
_cell.angle_alpha   90.00
_cell.angle_beta   90.00
_cell.angle_gamma   90.00
#
_symmetry.space_group_name_H-M   'P 1'
#
loop_
_entity.id
_entity.type
_entity.pdbx_description
1 polymer ?
#
loop_
_entity_poly.entity_id
_entity_poly.type
_entity_poly.pdbx_seq_one_letter_code
_entity_poly.pdbx_strand_id
1 'polypeptide(L)'
;FDKVVRRNGIDFSFIDLTDLNLLRESINSKTKLVWLETPTNPTLKIFDIKKIAEICKEKGVICAVDNTFMSPYFQNPLKLGADIVVHSTTKYINGHSDLIGGVAVTSNQDISEKLAFLSNSMGPVASAFDSFLTMRSLKTLAVRMKAHEENAKIIAKELEGHSKVKRVIYPG
;
A
#
# COMPACT_ATOMS: atom_id res chain seq x y z
N PHE A 1 10.24 8.98 8.37
CA PHE A 1 9.53 8.07 9.28
C PHE A 1 10.37 7.76 10.53
N ASP A 2 11.46 7.00 10.38
CA ASP A 2 12.35 6.57 11.47
C ASP A 2 12.85 7.72 12.39
N LYS A 3 13.39 8.79 11.81
CA LYS A 3 13.96 9.95 12.56
C LYS A 3 12.94 10.75 13.39
N VAL A 4 11.66 10.68 13.04
CA VAL A 4 10.58 11.43 13.70
C VAL A 4 9.87 10.56 14.72
N VAL A 5 9.52 9.33 14.33
CA VAL A 5 8.61 8.48 15.11
C VAL A 5 9.34 7.70 16.20
N ARG A 6 10.63 7.37 16.04
CA ARG A 6 11.45 6.79 17.11
C ARG A 6 11.55 7.67 18.36
N ARG A 7 11.58 9.00 18.18
CA ARG A 7 11.62 9.96 19.29
C ARG A 7 10.36 9.91 20.16
N ASN A 8 9.28 9.36 19.62
CA ASN A 8 8.01 9.16 20.32
C ASN A 8 7.87 7.74 20.90
N GLY A 9 8.97 6.99 21.03
CA GLY A 9 8.99 5.67 21.67
C GLY A 9 8.49 4.50 20.82
N ILE A 10 8.44 4.67 19.50
CA ILE A 10 8.04 3.61 18.56
C ILE A 10 9.28 3.07 17.85
N ASP A 11 9.54 1.78 18.03
CA ASP A 11 10.65 1.08 17.39
C ASP A 11 10.27 0.48 16.03
N PHE A 12 11.25 0.40 15.14
CA PHE A 12 11.09 -0.20 13.81
C PHE A 12 12.16 -1.25 13.54
N SER A 13 11.74 -2.36 12.93
CA SER A 13 12.61 -3.37 12.34
C SER A 13 12.28 -3.48 10.85
N PHE A 14 13.29 -3.42 9.99
CA PHE A 14 13.15 -3.63 8.56
C PHE A 14 13.58 -5.06 8.24
N ILE A 15 12.67 -5.84 7.66
CA ILE A 15 12.90 -7.25 7.32
C ILE A 15 12.45 -7.50 5.88
N ASP A 16 13.05 -8.50 5.22
CA ASP A 16 12.58 -8.94 3.91
C ASP A 16 11.35 -9.84 4.08
N LEU A 17 10.19 -9.35 3.69
CA LEU A 17 8.91 -10.05 3.82
C LEU A 17 8.70 -11.17 2.78
N THR A 18 9.67 -11.41 1.90
CA THR A 18 9.71 -12.66 1.12
C THR A 18 10.06 -13.87 1.98
N ASP A 19 10.75 -13.67 3.11
CA ASP A 19 11.07 -14.72 4.08
C ASP A 19 10.04 -14.75 5.22
N LEU A 20 9.08 -15.66 5.08
CA LEU A 20 8.00 -15.82 6.06
C LEU A 20 8.48 -16.43 7.39
N ASN A 21 9.63 -17.10 7.42
CA ASN A 21 10.20 -17.61 8.67
C ASN A 21 10.83 -16.46 9.45
N LEU A 22 11.61 -15.61 8.76
CA LEU A 22 12.14 -14.39 9.35
C LEU A 22 11.02 -13.50 9.90
N LEU A 23 9.91 -13.35 9.19
CA LEU A 23 8.73 -12.62 9.71
C LEU A 23 8.21 -13.23 11.02
N ARG A 24 8.02 -14.55 11.08
CA ARG A 24 7.53 -15.24 12.28
C ARG A 24 8.45 -15.05 13.48
N GLU A 25 9.75 -15.13 13.26
CA GLU A 25 10.77 -14.98 14.30
C GLU A 25 10.92 -13.53 14.77
N SER A 26 10.68 -12.56 13.88
CA SER A 26 10.82 -11.14 14.19
C SER A 26 9.66 -10.58 15.02
N ILE A 27 8.47 -11.21 14.95
CA ILE A 27 7.30 -10.79 15.74
C ILE A 27 7.49 -11.16 17.21
N ASN A 28 7.44 -10.15 18.08
CA ASN A 28 7.56 -10.28 19.53
C ASN A 28 6.41 -9.58 20.27
N SER A 29 6.41 -9.61 21.60
CA SER A 29 5.35 -9.04 22.44
C SER A 29 5.14 -7.52 22.28
N LYS A 30 6.15 -6.79 21.79
CA LYS A 30 6.08 -5.35 21.51
C LYS A 30 5.58 -5.05 20.09
N THR A 31 5.54 -6.05 19.20
CA THR A 31 5.11 -5.85 17.82
C THR A 31 3.61 -5.57 17.77
N LYS A 32 3.21 -4.45 17.17
CA LYS A 32 1.79 -4.05 17.02
C LYS A 32 1.32 -3.93 15.59
N LEU A 33 2.25 -3.80 14.65
CA LEU A 33 1.98 -3.57 13.24
C LEU A 33 3.04 -4.23 12.37
N VAL A 34 2.60 -4.96 11.36
CA VAL A 34 3.39 -5.33 10.19
C VAL A 34 2.91 -4.47 9.03
N TRP A 35 3.82 -3.68 8.47
CA TRP A 35 3.56 -2.80 7.34
C TRP A 35 4.27 -3.34 6.10
N LEU A 36 3.55 -3.49 4.98
CA LEU A 36 4.11 -3.94 3.72
C LEU A 36 3.63 -3.09 2.55
N GLU A 37 4.47 -3.01 1.52
CA GLU A 37 4.18 -2.39 0.23
C GLU A 37 4.46 -3.43 -0.85
N THR A 38 3.46 -3.76 -1.67
CA THR A 38 3.61 -4.77 -2.72
C THR A 38 2.79 -4.42 -3.96
N PRO A 39 3.43 -4.26 -5.14
CA PRO A 39 4.88 -4.28 -5.37
C PRO A 39 5.63 -3.11 -4.70
N THR A 40 6.87 -3.33 -4.25
CA THR A 40 7.70 -2.27 -3.63
C THR A 40 8.21 -1.25 -4.64
N ASN A 41 8.29 0.03 -4.30
CA ASN A 41 8.96 1.04 -5.12
C ASN A 41 10.47 1.20 -4.74
N PRO A 42 11.43 1.20 -5.70
CA PRO A 42 11.31 1.05 -7.16
C PRO A 42 11.55 -0.38 -7.69
N THR A 43 11.95 -1.32 -6.84
CA THR A 43 12.43 -2.65 -7.28
C THR A 43 11.33 -3.67 -7.58
N LEU A 44 10.06 -3.30 -7.36
CA LEU A 44 8.84 -4.08 -7.60
C LEU A 44 8.86 -5.49 -6.99
N LYS A 45 9.47 -5.67 -5.81
CA LYS A 45 9.36 -6.91 -5.05
C LYS A 45 7.91 -7.16 -4.68
N ILE A 46 7.47 -8.41 -4.80
CA ILE A 46 6.10 -8.84 -4.50
C ILE A 46 6.10 -9.65 -3.20
N PHE A 47 5.14 -9.37 -2.33
CA PHE A 47 4.92 -10.09 -1.09
C PHE A 47 3.57 -10.82 -1.10
N ASP A 48 3.53 -12.02 -0.53
CA ASP A 48 2.31 -12.81 -0.39
C ASP A 48 1.45 -12.26 0.76
N ILE A 49 0.58 -11.30 0.44
CA ILE A 49 -0.27 -10.60 1.42
C ILE A 49 -1.05 -11.60 2.27
N LYS A 50 -1.58 -12.67 1.66
CA LYS A 50 -2.42 -13.64 2.35
C LYS A 50 -1.63 -14.36 3.44
N LYS A 51 -0.46 -14.91 3.11
CA LYS A 51 0.36 -15.62 4.09
C LYS A 51 0.88 -14.69 5.18
N ILE A 52 1.23 -13.45 4.85
CA ILE A 52 1.68 -12.45 5.83
C ILE A 52 0.54 -12.09 6.77
N ALA A 53 -0.67 -11.87 6.25
CA ALA A 53 -1.86 -11.59 7.05
C ALA A 53 -2.22 -12.76 7.97
N GLU A 54 -2.13 -14.00 7.49
CA GLU A 54 -2.34 -15.21 8.31
C GLU A 54 -1.36 -15.25 9.50
N ILE A 55 -0.06 -15.01 9.27
CA ILE A 55 0.94 -14.95 10.35
C ILE A 55 0.63 -13.82 11.33
N CYS A 56 0.26 -12.64 10.84
CA CYS A 56 -0.10 -11.50 11.69
C CYS A 56 -1.30 -11.84 12.58
N LYS A 57 -2.32 -12.49 12.01
CA LYS A 57 -3.51 -12.93 12.72
C LYS A 57 -3.20 -13.97 13.79
N GLU A 58 -2.39 -14.98 13.49
CA GLU A 58 -1.93 -15.98 14.47
C GLU A 58 -1.21 -15.35 15.67
N LYS A 59 -0.52 -14.24 15.43
CA LYS A 59 0.26 -13.51 16.45
C LYS A 59 -0.50 -12.35 17.10
N GLY A 60 -1.73 -12.07 16.68
CA GLY A 60 -2.53 -10.93 17.17
C GLY A 60 -1.93 -9.56 16.82
N VAL A 61 -1.32 -9.43 15.64
CA VAL A 61 -0.67 -8.21 15.14
C VAL A 61 -1.47 -7.65 13.95
N ILE A 62 -1.54 -6.33 13.82
CA ILE A 62 -2.22 -5.67 12.69
C ILE A 62 -1.38 -5.81 11.41
N CYS A 63 -2.01 -6.22 10.32
CA CYS A 63 -1.41 -6.23 8.98
C CYS A 63 -1.89 -5.02 8.15
N ALA A 64 -0.99 -4.12 7.79
CA ALA A 64 -1.29 -2.95 6.97
C ALA A 64 -0.55 -3.00 5.62
N VAL A 65 -1.30 -2.80 4.53
CA VAL A 65 -0.75 -2.85 3.17
C VAL A 65 -0.83 -1.46 2.53
N ASP A 66 0.30 -0.88 2.17
CA ASP A 66 0.34 0.21 1.19
C ASP A 66 0.06 -0.36 -0.20
N ASN A 67 -1.11 -0.04 -0.73
CA ASN A 67 -1.62 -0.54 -2.00
C ASN A 67 -1.62 0.55 -3.08
N THR A 68 -0.81 1.60 -2.89
CA THR A 68 -0.72 2.76 -3.79
C THR A 68 -0.38 2.35 -5.22
N PHE A 69 0.56 1.41 -5.41
CA PHE A 69 1.07 1.04 -6.74
C PHE A 69 0.01 0.31 -7.58
N MET A 70 -0.78 -0.56 -6.95
CA MET A 70 -1.76 -1.38 -7.67
C MET A 70 -3.13 -0.71 -7.78
N SER A 71 -3.44 0.23 -6.88
CA SER A 71 -4.80 0.76 -6.67
C SER A 71 -5.80 -0.36 -6.27
N PRO A 72 -7.05 -0.04 -5.85
CA PRO A 72 -8.04 -1.07 -5.57
C PRO A 72 -8.54 -1.81 -6.82
N TYR A 73 -8.17 -1.34 -8.03
CA TYR A 73 -8.55 -1.97 -9.29
C TYR A 73 -7.84 -3.31 -9.51
N PHE A 74 -6.52 -3.37 -9.28
CA PHE A 74 -5.72 -4.57 -9.53
C PHE A 74 -5.49 -5.43 -8.29
N GLN A 75 -5.54 -4.84 -7.09
CA GLN A 75 -5.25 -5.57 -5.85
C GLN A 75 -6.19 -5.10 -4.73
N ASN A 76 -6.81 -6.04 -4.04
CA ASN A 76 -7.66 -5.76 -2.88
C ASN A 76 -7.13 -6.48 -1.64
N PRO A 77 -6.22 -5.86 -0.86
CA PRO A 77 -5.57 -6.54 0.26
C PRO A 77 -6.53 -6.91 1.40
N LEU A 78 -7.64 -6.20 1.59
CA LEU A 78 -8.65 -6.57 2.59
C LEU A 78 -9.24 -7.96 2.29
N LYS A 79 -9.47 -8.28 1.01
CA LYS A 79 -9.91 -9.62 0.60
C LYS A 79 -8.83 -10.70 0.79
N LEU A 80 -7.57 -10.29 0.94
CA LEU A 80 -6.43 -11.16 1.21
C LEU A 80 -6.11 -11.24 2.72
N GLY A 81 -6.89 -10.58 3.58
CA GLY A 81 -6.76 -10.69 5.04
C GLY A 81 -6.01 -9.54 5.71
N ALA A 82 -5.59 -8.51 4.97
CA ALA A 82 -5.04 -7.30 5.61
C ALA A 82 -6.12 -6.61 6.47
N ASP A 83 -5.71 -6.01 7.59
CA ASP A 83 -6.60 -5.25 8.47
C ASP A 83 -6.78 -3.82 8.00
N ILE A 84 -5.73 -3.24 7.42
CA ILE A 84 -5.70 -1.86 6.93
C ILE A 84 -5.11 -1.83 5.52
N VAL A 85 -5.74 -1.08 4.63
CA VAL A 85 -5.18 -0.73 3.34
C VAL A 85 -4.96 0.77 3.29
N VAL A 86 -3.74 1.17 2.97
CA VAL A 86 -3.39 2.58 2.79
C VAL A 86 -3.15 2.86 1.33
N HIS A 87 -3.64 4.00 0.86
CA HIS A 87 -3.34 4.51 -0.47
C HIS A 87 -2.91 5.96 -0.38
N SER A 88 -1.86 6.32 -1.13
CA SER A 88 -1.67 7.69 -1.56
C SER A 88 -2.68 7.99 -2.68
N THR A 89 -3.70 8.80 -2.38
CA THR A 89 -4.68 9.18 -3.40
C THR A 89 -4.07 10.08 -4.48
N THR A 90 -2.96 10.74 -4.15
CA THR A 90 -2.08 11.51 -5.06
C THR A 90 -1.70 10.76 -6.34
N LYS A 91 -1.57 9.42 -6.27
CA LYS A 91 -1.06 8.58 -7.38
C LYS A 91 -2.21 8.11 -8.28
N TYR A 92 -2.37 6.80 -8.45
CA TYR A 92 -3.31 6.23 -9.43
C TYR A 92 -4.78 6.52 -9.13
N ILE A 93 -5.16 6.65 -7.86
CA ILE A 93 -6.54 7.00 -7.48
C ILE A 93 -6.92 8.35 -8.08
N ASN A 94 -6.11 9.39 -7.88
CA ASN A 94 -6.29 10.65 -8.57
C ASN A 94 -6.01 10.50 -10.07
N GLY A 95 -4.79 10.15 -10.45
CA GLY A 95 -4.38 9.96 -11.83
C GLY A 95 -4.35 11.23 -12.70
N HIS A 96 -4.61 12.40 -12.12
CA HIS A 96 -4.60 13.69 -12.82
C HIS A 96 -3.49 14.64 -12.34
N SER A 97 -2.68 14.21 -11.37
CA SER A 97 -1.50 14.94 -10.86
C SER A 97 -1.79 16.35 -10.31
N ASP A 98 -3.02 16.59 -9.84
CA ASP A 98 -3.56 17.88 -9.42
C ASP A 98 -4.04 17.93 -7.96
N LEU A 99 -3.85 16.85 -7.19
CA LEU A 99 -4.18 16.79 -5.76
C LEU A 99 -3.14 15.97 -4.98
N ILE A 100 -2.98 16.30 -3.69
CA ILE A 100 -2.21 15.50 -2.73
C ILE A 100 -3.18 14.97 -1.67
N GLY A 101 -3.10 13.68 -1.39
CA GLY A 101 -3.92 13.08 -0.34
C GLY A 101 -3.58 11.63 -0.06
N GLY A 102 -4.29 11.09 0.93
CA GLY A 102 -4.21 9.69 1.33
C GLY A 102 -5.53 9.20 1.91
N VAL A 103 -5.70 7.89 1.93
CA VAL A 103 -6.83 7.21 2.58
C VAL A 103 -6.34 5.95 3.27
N ALA A 104 -6.87 5.69 4.46
CA ALA A 104 -6.77 4.41 5.14
C ALA A 104 -8.15 3.74 5.12
N VAL A 105 -8.21 2.49 4.68
CA VAL A 105 -9.44 1.71 4.51
C VAL A 105 -9.34 0.47 5.38
N THR A 106 -10.41 0.18 6.14
CA THR A 106 -10.50 -1.02 6.97
C THR A 106 -11.94 -1.51 7.00
N SER A 107 -12.13 -2.81 7.21
CA SER A 107 -13.44 -3.41 7.52
C SER A 107 -13.62 -3.72 9.01
N ASN A 108 -12.62 -3.40 9.84
CA ASN A 108 -12.66 -3.61 11.29
C ASN A 108 -13.18 -2.35 11.99
N GLN A 109 -14.29 -2.49 12.72
CA GLN A 109 -14.97 -1.37 13.39
C GLN A 109 -14.07 -0.69 14.43
N ASP A 110 -13.38 -1.45 15.27
CA ASP A 110 -12.51 -0.90 16.32
C ASP A 110 -11.34 -0.12 15.72
N ILE A 111 -10.77 -0.60 14.61
CA ILE A 111 -9.72 0.11 13.88
C ILE A 111 -10.28 1.39 13.26
N SER A 112 -11.46 1.31 12.64
CA SER A 112 -12.15 2.45 12.03
C SER A 112 -12.39 3.57 13.05
N GLU A 113 -12.90 3.25 14.23
CA GLU A 113 -13.15 4.21 15.31
C GLU A 113 -11.87 4.88 15.80
N LYS A 114 -10.78 4.12 15.99
CA LYS A 114 -9.47 4.66 16.36
C LYS A 114 -8.92 5.59 15.28
N LEU A 115 -9.02 5.21 14.00
CA LEU A 115 -8.57 6.05 12.88
C LEU A 115 -9.40 7.34 12.79
N ALA A 116 -10.72 7.26 12.97
CA ALA A 116 -11.61 8.42 12.97
C ALA A 116 -11.29 9.39 14.13
N PHE A 117 -11.09 8.85 15.34
CA PHE A 117 -10.68 9.63 16.50
C PHE A 117 -9.35 10.37 16.25
N LEU A 118 -8.35 9.67 15.70
CA LEU A 118 -7.05 10.24 15.38
C LEU A 118 -7.15 11.31 14.28
N SER A 119 -7.93 11.06 13.23
CA SER A 119 -8.17 12.02 12.15
C SER A 119 -8.78 13.32 12.69
N ASN A 120 -9.80 13.21 13.55
CA ASN A 120 -10.43 14.37 14.18
C ASN A 120 -9.50 15.10 15.15
N SER A 121 -8.74 14.36 15.96
CA SER A 121 -7.92 14.94 17.03
C SER A 121 -6.62 15.57 16.54
N MET A 122 -6.01 15.00 15.49
CA MET A 122 -4.74 15.49 14.94
C MET A 122 -4.94 16.44 13.74
N GLY A 123 -6.12 16.43 13.12
CA GLY A 123 -6.46 17.28 11.99
C GLY A 123 -5.81 16.98 10.62
N PRO A 124 -5.23 15.80 10.30
CA PRO A 124 -4.73 15.52 8.96
C PRO A 124 -5.87 15.17 8.00
N VAL A 125 -6.80 16.11 7.81
CA VAL A 125 -8.00 15.94 6.98
C VAL A 125 -7.79 16.55 5.59
N ALA A 126 -8.37 15.92 4.57
CA ALA A 126 -8.34 16.45 3.22
C ALA A 126 -9.25 17.68 3.08
N SER A 127 -8.88 18.61 2.20
CA SER A 127 -9.79 19.67 1.76
C SER A 127 -11.06 19.07 1.14
N ALA A 128 -12.20 19.76 1.32
CA ALA A 128 -13.44 19.38 0.67
C ALA A 128 -13.31 19.37 -0.87
N PHE A 129 -12.53 20.30 -1.42
CA PHE A 129 -12.25 20.36 -2.85
C PHE A 129 -11.41 19.17 -3.33
N ASP A 130 -10.33 18.82 -2.60
CA ASP A 130 -9.49 17.67 -2.95
C ASP A 130 -10.25 16.34 -2.80
N SER A 131 -11.17 16.28 -1.84
CA SER A 131 -12.09 15.14 -1.67
C SER A 131 -13.03 15.01 -2.87
N PHE A 132 -13.58 16.13 -3.35
CA PHE A 132 -14.37 16.17 -4.58
C PHE A 132 -13.55 15.75 -5.81
N LEU A 133 -12.32 16.26 -5.97
CA LEU A 133 -11.43 15.88 -7.07
C LEU A 133 -11.10 14.39 -7.03
N THR A 134 -10.83 13.85 -5.84
CA THR A 134 -10.62 12.40 -5.65
C THR A 134 -11.86 11.61 -6.10
N MET A 135 -13.06 12.02 -5.69
CA MET A 135 -14.33 11.38 -6.09
C MET A 135 -14.64 11.52 -7.60
N ARG A 136 -14.23 12.62 -8.24
CA ARG A 136 -14.29 12.78 -9.70
C ARG A 136 -13.36 11.77 -10.36
N SER A 137 -12.10 11.72 -9.94
CA SER A 137 -11.04 10.89 -10.50
C SER A 137 -11.32 9.38 -10.42
N LEU A 138 -12.01 8.93 -9.36
CA LEU A 138 -12.42 7.53 -9.21
C LEU A 138 -13.32 7.02 -10.34
N LYS A 139 -14.13 7.90 -10.96
CA LYS A 139 -15.07 7.50 -12.02
C LYS A 139 -14.37 6.94 -13.27
N THR A 140 -13.13 7.36 -13.51
CA THR A 140 -12.33 6.89 -14.65
C THR A 140 -11.21 5.94 -14.24
N LEU A 141 -11.14 5.53 -12.96
CA LEU A 141 -10.05 4.69 -12.46
C LEU A 141 -9.91 3.40 -13.28
N ALA A 142 -10.99 2.67 -13.50
CA ALA A 142 -10.95 1.40 -14.22
C ALA A 142 -10.37 1.53 -15.64
N VAL A 143 -10.86 2.50 -16.42
CA VAL A 143 -10.39 2.71 -17.80
C VAL A 143 -8.95 3.21 -17.86
N ARG A 144 -8.54 4.06 -16.90
CA ARG A 144 -7.15 4.53 -16.79
C ARG A 144 -6.20 3.40 -16.43
N MET A 145 -6.55 2.58 -15.42
CA MET A 145 -5.70 1.48 -14.98
C MET A 145 -5.54 0.41 -16.06
N LYS A 146 -6.60 0.08 -16.80
CA LYS A 146 -6.51 -0.79 -17.97
C LYS A 146 -5.53 -0.25 -19.02
N ALA A 147 -5.64 1.02 -19.38
CA ALA A 147 -4.71 1.64 -20.32
C ALA A 147 -3.26 1.69 -19.80
N HIS A 148 -3.07 1.92 -18.49
CA HIS A 148 -1.74 1.84 -17.86
C HIS A 148 -1.12 0.45 -18.01
N GLU A 149 -1.88 -0.61 -17.74
CA GLU A 149 -1.42 -2.00 -17.90
C GLU A 149 -1.09 -2.32 -19.35
N GLU A 150 -2.01 -2.04 -20.29
CA GLU A 150 -1.81 -2.31 -21.72
C GLU A 150 -0.55 -1.61 -22.26
N ASN A 151 -0.39 -0.32 -21.94
CA ASN A 151 0.77 0.45 -22.37
C ASN A 151 2.07 -0.03 -21.70
N ALA A 152 2.03 -0.27 -20.39
CA ALA A 152 3.20 -0.73 -19.64
C ALA A 152 3.68 -2.10 -20.14
N LYS A 153 2.76 -3.00 -20.48
CA LYS A 153 3.09 -4.31 -21.04
C LYS A 153 3.81 -4.23 -22.38
N ILE A 154 3.36 -3.33 -23.26
CA ILE A 154 4.04 -3.05 -24.53
C ILE A 154 5.45 -2.53 -24.26
N ILE A 155 5.58 -1.51 -23.40
CA ILE A 155 6.88 -0.90 -23.08
C ILE A 155 7.83 -1.91 -22.44
N ALA A 156 7.36 -2.69 -21.47
CA ALA A 156 8.16 -3.70 -20.78
C ALA A 156 8.71 -4.74 -21.77
N LYS A 157 7.87 -5.23 -22.68
CA LYS A 157 8.26 -6.18 -23.73
C LYS A 157 9.30 -5.61 -24.69
N GLU A 158 9.08 -4.38 -25.17
CA GLU A 158 10.04 -3.71 -26.06
C GLU A 158 11.40 -3.49 -25.37
N LEU A 159 11.38 -3.09 -24.10
CA LEU A 159 12.60 -2.89 -23.32
C LEU A 159 13.32 -4.22 -23.01
N GLU A 160 12.59 -5.31 -22.80
CA GLU A 160 13.18 -6.62 -22.52
C GLU A 160 13.95 -7.18 -23.71
N GLY A 161 13.49 -6.90 -24.94
CA GLY A 161 14.19 -7.25 -26.17
C GLY A 161 15.31 -6.27 -26.59
N HIS A 162 15.45 -5.12 -25.91
CA HIS A 162 16.34 -4.06 -26.36
C HIS A 162 17.79 -4.30 -25.93
N SER A 163 18.73 -4.35 -26.89
CA SER A 163 20.14 -4.71 -26.64
C SER A 163 20.89 -3.84 -25.63
N LYS A 164 20.46 -2.59 -25.42
CA LYS A 164 21.03 -1.68 -24.42
C LYS A 164 20.42 -1.81 -23.01
N VAL A 165 19.40 -2.64 -22.83
CA VAL A 165 18.73 -2.84 -21.55
C VAL A 165 19.26 -4.10 -20.88
N LYS A 166 19.79 -3.97 -19.67
CA LYS A 166 20.35 -5.12 -18.93
C LYS A 166 19.26 -6.01 -18.33
N ARG A 167 18.18 -5.41 -17.82
CA ARG A 167 17.09 -6.11 -17.13
C ARG A 167 15.85 -5.23 -17.09
N VAL A 168 14.70 -5.84 -17.32
CA VAL A 168 13.38 -5.27 -17.03
C VAL A 168 12.82 -5.93 -15.78
N ILE A 169 12.14 -5.15 -14.94
CA ILE A 169 11.37 -5.66 -13.82
C ILE A 169 9.96 -5.11 -14.00
N TYR A 170 9.02 -5.98 -14.34
CA TYR A 170 7.61 -5.66 -14.52
C TYR A 170 6.79 -6.87 -14.03
N PRO A 171 5.79 -6.68 -13.14
CA PRO A 171 5.04 -7.80 -12.57
C PRO A 171 4.16 -8.65 -13.51
N GLY A 172 3.90 -8.21 -14.76
CA GLY A 172 2.89 -8.82 -15.66
C GLY A 172 3.36 -9.15 -17.07
#